data_AF-A0A4Q7YGY2-F1
#
_entry.id   AF-A0A4Q7YGY2-F1
#
_cell.length_a   1.000
_cell.length_b   1.000
_cell.length_c   1.000
_cell.angle_alpha   90.00
_cell.angle_beta   90.00
_cell.angle_gamma   90.00
#
_symmetry.space_group_name_H-M   'P 1'
#
loop_
_entity.id
_entity.type
_entity.pdbx_description
1 polymer ?
#
loop_
_entity_poly.entity_id
_entity_poly.type
_entity_poly.pdbx_seq_one_letter_code
_entity_poly.pdbx_strand_id
1 'polypeptide(L)'
;MAQTKPSVGHIASDPLRNFKFQVQIQHPTLKNFARMGFMSVSGLNVTTEVIPYREGGMNTTTQKMPGQSDFAPITLSKGLAVGDTQMMDWMKQLFTVMQGQGFGKAGDNFRVNVDVYVLDHPVTSGNTPAKAGFRIYNAWPTAVAFSDLDAGANAIVVQQMTLAHEGFEFKLASDVGSSGVSFNSK
;
A
#
# COMPACT_ATOMS: atom_id res chain seq x y z
N MET A 1 37.84 29.44 -16.39
CA MET A 1 36.82 28.43 -16.74
C MET A 1 36.26 27.89 -15.44
N ALA A 2 35.00 28.16 -15.12
CA ALA A 2 34.39 27.64 -13.90
C ALA A 2 34.28 26.12 -14.02
N GLN A 3 34.90 25.37 -13.12
CA GLN A 3 34.73 23.92 -13.02
C GLN A 3 33.26 23.64 -12.72
N THR A 4 32.53 23.14 -13.72
CA THR A 4 31.17 22.64 -13.55
C THR A 4 31.27 21.43 -12.63
N LYS A 5 30.88 21.59 -11.36
CA LYS A 5 30.83 20.48 -10.40
C LYS A 5 29.84 19.45 -10.97
N PRO A 6 30.29 18.24 -11.34
CA PRO A 6 29.38 17.23 -11.88
C PRO A 6 28.32 16.88 -10.83
N SER A 7 27.14 16.47 -11.31
CA SER A 7 26.03 16.03 -10.46
C SER A 7 26.51 14.92 -9.51
N VAL A 8 25.99 14.91 -8.28
CA VAL A 8 26.22 13.84 -7.29
C VAL A 8 25.53 12.52 -7.66
N GLY A 9 24.79 12.48 -8.76
CA GLY A 9 24.06 11.31 -9.24
C GLY A 9 25.00 10.16 -9.61
N HIS A 10 25.02 9.14 -8.75
CA HIS A 10 25.50 7.80 -9.06
C HIS A 10 24.35 6.81 -8.86
N ILE A 11 24.41 5.64 -9.52
CA ILE A 11 23.36 4.62 -9.46
C ILE A 11 22.94 4.21 -8.03
N ALA A 12 23.83 4.35 -7.05
CA ALA A 12 23.55 4.11 -5.63
C ALA A 12 22.75 5.23 -4.95
N SER A 13 22.85 6.46 -5.44
CA SER A 13 22.12 7.64 -4.95
C SER A 13 20.83 7.93 -5.73
N ASP A 14 20.62 7.23 -6.85
CA ASP A 14 19.44 7.45 -7.68
C ASP A 14 18.18 6.95 -6.96
N PRO A 15 17.11 7.77 -6.89
CA PRO A 15 15.88 7.36 -6.22
C PRO A 15 15.18 6.22 -6.96
N LEU A 16 14.51 5.36 -6.19
CA LEU A 16 13.69 4.29 -6.76
C LEU A 16 12.55 4.86 -7.60
N ARG A 17 12.24 4.19 -8.70
CA ARG A 17 11.15 4.57 -9.60
C ARG A 17 9.84 3.98 -9.08
N ASN A 18 8.78 4.78 -9.09
CA ASN A 18 7.48 4.42 -8.50
C ASN A 18 6.55 3.63 -9.44
N PHE A 19 6.92 3.41 -10.71
CA PHE A 19 6.03 2.78 -11.69
C PHE A 19 6.09 1.25 -11.69
N LYS A 20 7.10 0.65 -11.06
CA LYS A 20 7.29 -0.80 -11.04
C LYS A 20 7.10 -1.32 -9.63
N PHE A 21 5.90 -1.80 -9.36
CA PHE A 21 5.54 -2.32 -8.05
C PHE A 21 4.66 -3.56 -8.18
N GLN A 22 4.53 -4.28 -7.08
CA GLN A 22 3.77 -5.50 -6.99
C GLN A 22 3.06 -5.54 -5.66
N VAL A 23 1.76 -5.87 -5.69
CA VAL A 23 0.97 -6.05 -4.48
C VAL A 23 0.69 -7.54 -4.30
N GLN A 24 0.91 -8.02 -3.08
CA GLN A 24 0.58 -9.37 -2.65
C GLN A 24 -0.40 -9.27 -1.49
N ILE A 25 -1.57 -9.89 -1.65
CA ILE A 25 -2.57 -9.95 -0.60
C ILE A 25 -2.68 -11.42 -0.19
N GLN A 26 -2.48 -11.71 1.09
CA GLN A 26 -2.63 -13.07 1.61
C GLN A 26 -3.93 -13.14 2.39
N HIS A 27 -4.99 -13.59 1.73
CA HIS A 27 -6.29 -13.78 2.36
C HIS A 27 -6.41 -15.25 2.85
N PRO A 28 -6.81 -15.49 4.11
CA PRO A 28 -6.90 -16.85 4.65
C PRO A 28 -7.93 -17.73 3.91
N THR A 29 -9.08 -17.15 3.58
CA THR A 29 -10.19 -17.88 2.95
C THR A 29 -10.25 -17.75 1.42
N LEU A 30 -9.95 -16.57 0.86
CA LEU A 30 -10.06 -16.29 -0.56
C LEU A 30 -8.78 -16.69 -1.29
N LYS A 31 -8.88 -17.72 -2.14
CA LYS A 31 -7.82 -18.13 -3.06
C LYS A 31 -7.66 -17.08 -4.17
N ASN A 32 -6.47 -16.97 -4.75
CA ASN A 32 -6.10 -16.09 -5.90
C ASN A 32 -5.74 -14.62 -5.61
N PHE A 33 -5.59 -14.21 -4.35
CA PHE A 33 -5.07 -12.87 -3.98
C PHE A 33 -3.53 -12.75 -4.02
N ALA A 34 -2.82 -13.87 -4.20
CA ALA A 34 -1.39 -14.00 -3.90
C ALA A 34 -0.46 -13.04 -4.68
N ARG A 35 -0.84 -12.61 -5.89
CA ARG A 35 -0.08 -11.63 -6.68
C ARG A 35 -1.01 -10.94 -7.65
N MET A 36 -1.29 -9.67 -7.42
CA MET A 36 -2.21 -8.88 -8.23
C MET A 36 -1.49 -7.68 -8.85
N GLY A 37 -1.81 -7.42 -10.12
CA GLY A 37 -1.39 -6.20 -10.81
C GLY A 37 -2.35 -5.07 -10.45
N PHE A 38 -1.79 -3.94 -10.01
CA PHE A 38 -2.52 -2.71 -9.74
C PHE A 38 -1.97 -1.58 -10.60
N MET A 39 -2.85 -0.64 -10.96
CA MET A 39 -2.49 0.57 -11.69
C MET A 39 -1.95 1.65 -10.74
N SER A 40 -2.49 1.72 -9.52
CA SER A 40 -2.04 2.67 -8.51
C SER A 40 -2.24 2.11 -7.10
N VAL A 41 -1.33 2.54 -6.20
CA VAL A 41 -1.39 2.35 -4.76
C VAL A 41 -1.15 3.72 -4.13
N SER A 42 -2.04 4.18 -3.28
CA SER A 42 -1.93 5.44 -2.56
C SER A 42 -2.34 5.30 -1.09
N GLY A 43 -2.07 6.32 -0.28
CA GLY A 43 -2.46 6.33 1.13
C GLY A 43 -1.43 5.73 2.10
N LEU A 44 -0.23 5.37 1.63
CA LEU A 44 0.89 4.99 2.49
C LEU A 44 1.42 6.22 3.26
N ASN A 45 0.71 6.61 4.31
CA ASN A 45 1.01 7.78 5.12
C ASN A 45 0.78 7.49 6.61
N VAL A 46 1.69 7.98 7.44
CA VAL A 46 1.56 7.96 8.90
C VAL A 46 1.64 9.39 9.41
N THR A 47 0.66 9.77 10.21
CA THR A 47 0.59 11.11 10.81
C THR A 47 0.60 10.97 12.32
N THR A 48 1.34 11.81 13.02
CA THR A 48 1.34 11.83 14.49
C THR A 48 0.85 13.19 14.94
N GLU A 49 -0.16 13.19 15.81
CA GLU A 49 -0.68 14.42 16.40
C GLU A 49 0.42 15.13 17.19
N VAL A 50 0.45 16.46 17.16
CA VAL A 50 1.38 17.26 17.97
C VAL A 50 0.60 17.93 19.09
N ILE A 51 0.91 17.57 20.33
CA ILE A 51 0.31 18.16 21.53
C ILE A 51 1.18 19.34 21.98
N PRO A 52 0.71 20.60 21.86
CA PRO A 52 1.46 21.75 22.32
C PRO A 52 1.26 21.97 23.83
N TYR A 53 2.36 22.08 24.56
CA TYR A 53 2.39 22.51 25.96
C TYR A 53 2.88 23.96 26.05
N ARG A 54 2.15 24.78 26.80
CA ARG A 54 2.53 26.17 27.11
C ARG A 54 3.00 26.23 28.55
N GLU A 55 4.26 26.60 28.73
CA GLU A 55 4.82 26.86 30.05
C GLU A 55 4.72 28.34 30.42
N GLY A 56 4.56 28.64 31.71
CA GLY A 56 4.58 30.01 32.21
C GLY A 56 5.99 30.60 32.12
N GLY A 57 6.12 31.80 31.52
CA GLY A 57 7.41 32.51 31.39
C GLY A 57 8.00 32.49 29.98
N MET A 58 7.59 31.56 29.12
CA MET A 58 7.99 31.52 27.71
C MET A 58 6.80 31.79 26.78
N ASN A 59 6.68 33.05 26.33
CA ASN A 59 5.57 33.51 25.48
C ASN A 59 5.82 33.37 23.97
N THR A 60 7.01 32.92 23.57
CA THR A 60 7.47 32.94 22.18
C THR A 60 7.32 31.59 21.45
N THR A 61 7.43 30.48 22.17
CA THR A 61 7.43 29.13 21.59
C THR A 61 6.68 28.15 22.47
N THR A 62 5.97 27.19 21.87
CA THR A 62 5.31 26.09 22.59
C THR A 62 6.18 24.85 22.57
N GLN A 63 6.26 24.14 23.70
CA GLN A 63 6.84 22.81 23.74
C GLN A 63 5.92 21.86 22.98
N LYS A 64 6.49 20.95 22.18
CA LYS A 64 5.71 20.02 21.34
C LYS A 64 5.97 18.60 21.81
N MET A 65 4.91 17.85 22.11
CA MET A 65 4.96 16.43 22.45
C MET A 65 4.26 15.60 21.36
N PRO A 66 4.74 14.38 21.07
CA PRO A 66 4.04 13.48 20.16
C PRO A 66 2.76 12.92 20.83
N GLY A 67 1.64 13.01 20.12
CA GLY A 67 0.35 12.43 20.48
C GLY A 67 0.12 11.07 19.81
N GLN A 68 -1.14 10.75 19.50
CA GLN A 68 -1.50 9.50 18.85
C GLN A 68 -1.08 9.49 17.37
N SER A 69 -0.55 8.36 16.91
CA SER A 69 -0.28 8.14 15.48
C SER A 69 -1.51 7.53 14.81
N ASP A 70 -1.88 8.09 13.67
CA ASP A 70 -2.96 7.60 12.82
C ASP A 70 -2.44 7.25 11.43
N PHE A 71 -3.08 6.27 10.82
CA PHE A 71 -2.71 5.69 9.54
C PHE A 71 -3.80 5.99 8.52
N ALA A 72 -3.42 6.67 7.43
CA ALA A 72 -4.38 7.01 6.39
C ALA A 72 -4.87 5.75 5.67
N PRO A 73 -6.15 5.69 5.25
CA PRO A 73 -6.64 4.58 4.44
C PRO A 73 -5.86 4.42 3.15
N ILE A 74 -5.61 3.17 2.75
CA ILE A 74 -4.90 2.83 1.52
C ILE A 74 -5.89 2.65 0.40
N THR A 75 -5.60 3.22 -0.76
CA THR A 75 -6.43 3.04 -1.95
C THR A 75 -5.65 2.28 -3.01
N LEU A 76 -6.28 1.22 -3.53
CA LEU A 76 -5.74 0.36 -4.57
C LEU A 76 -6.68 0.42 -5.78
N SER A 77 -6.15 0.77 -6.96
CA SER A 77 -6.94 0.81 -8.20
C SER A 77 -6.37 -0.12 -9.26
N LYS A 78 -7.23 -0.83 -9.97
CA LYS A 78 -6.86 -1.73 -11.07
C LYS A 78 -7.93 -1.80 -12.15
N GLY A 79 -7.56 -2.21 -13.35
CA GLY A 79 -8.54 -2.50 -14.41
C GLY A 79 -9.46 -3.65 -14.01
N LEU A 80 -10.73 -3.59 -14.42
CA LEU A 80 -11.68 -4.68 -14.26
C LEU A 80 -11.48 -5.69 -15.39
N ALA A 81 -11.11 -6.93 -15.03
CA ALA A 81 -11.01 -8.04 -15.96
C ALA A 81 -12.15 -9.05 -15.76
N VAL A 82 -12.44 -9.84 -16.80
CA VAL A 82 -13.46 -10.90 -16.70
C VAL A 82 -13.00 -11.98 -15.72
N GLY A 83 -13.87 -12.34 -14.76
CA GLY A 83 -13.57 -13.30 -13.69
C GLY A 83 -12.88 -12.69 -12.45
N ASP A 84 -12.69 -11.37 -12.45
CA ASP A 84 -12.01 -10.65 -11.38
C ASP A 84 -12.98 -10.22 -10.26
N THR A 85 -13.45 -11.19 -9.47
CA THR A 85 -14.44 -10.96 -8.40
C THR A 85 -13.81 -10.72 -7.03
N GLN A 86 -12.49 -10.83 -6.93
CA GLN A 86 -11.72 -10.89 -5.69
C GLN A 86 -12.07 -9.72 -4.74
N MET A 87 -12.00 -8.49 -5.25
CA MET A 87 -12.27 -7.28 -4.46
C MET A 87 -13.69 -7.27 -3.88
N MET A 88 -14.67 -7.64 -4.71
CA MET A 88 -16.06 -7.71 -4.28
C MET A 88 -16.33 -8.88 -3.35
N ASP A 89 -15.66 -10.00 -3.54
CA ASP A 89 -15.81 -11.17 -2.67
C ASP A 89 -15.24 -10.91 -1.27
N TRP A 90 -14.16 -10.15 -1.16
CA TRP A 90 -13.64 -9.68 0.13
C TRP A 90 -14.61 -8.71 0.82
N MET A 91 -15.23 -7.79 0.08
CA MET A 91 -16.28 -6.91 0.62
C MET A 91 -17.52 -7.71 1.09
N LYS A 92 -17.95 -8.72 0.32
CA LYS A 92 -19.07 -9.60 0.70
C LYS A 92 -18.78 -10.41 1.97
N GLN A 93 -17.52 -10.79 2.21
CA GLN A 93 -17.14 -11.44 3.47
C GLN A 93 -17.32 -10.50 4.67
N LEU A 94 -16.96 -9.22 4.53
CA LEU A 94 -17.23 -8.22 5.58
C LEU A 94 -18.74 -8.13 5.89
N PHE A 95 -19.59 -8.09 4.87
CA PHE A 95 -21.05 -8.09 5.07
C PHE A 95 -21.55 -9.35 5.76
N THR A 96 -20.91 -10.50 5.53
CA THR A 96 -21.23 -11.75 6.23
C THR A 96 -20.98 -11.62 7.73
N VAL A 97 -19.84 -11.04 8.12
CA VAL A 97 -19.48 -10.84 9.53
C VAL A 97 -20.42 -9.83 10.21
N MET A 98 -20.83 -8.78 9.49
CA MET A 98 -21.69 -7.73 10.05
C MET A 98 -23.18 -8.08 10.11
N GLN A 99 -23.71 -8.79 9.09
CA GLN A 99 -25.15 -8.99 8.91
C GLN A 99 -25.58 -10.46 8.85
N GLY A 100 -24.64 -11.41 8.93
CA GLY A 100 -24.94 -12.86 8.92
C GLY A 100 -25.45 -13.41 7.58
N GLN A 101 -25.35 -12.64 6.48
CA GLN A 101 -25.98 -12.91 5.18
C GLN A 101 -24.94 -13.10 4.05
N GLY A 102 -23.92 -13.94 4.23
CA GLY A 102 -22.99 -14.22 3.13
C GLY A 102 -22.18 -15.52 3.27
N PHE A 103 -21.09 -15.65 2.50
CA PHE A 103 -20.42 -16.92 2.17
C PHE A 103 -19.41 -17.44 3.23
N GLY A 104 -19.35 -16.81 4.41
CA GLY A 104 -18.41 -17.14 5.51
C GLY A 104 -19.09 -17.68 6.76
N LYS A 105 -18.33 -18.37 7.62
CA LYS A 105 -18.81 -18.80 8.93
C LYS A 105 -18.57 -17.69 9.97
N ALA A 106 -19.43 -17.61 10.99
CA ALA A 106 -19.18 -16.74 12.14
C ALA A 106 -17.83 -17.13 12.79
N GLY A 107 -16.86 -16.23 12.75
CA GLY A 107 -15.50 -16.45 13.28
C GLY A 107 -14.36 -16.42 12.26
N ASP A 108 -14.64 -16.32 10.96
CA ASP A 108 -13.57 -16.18 9.95
C ASP A 108 -12.91 -14.79 10.06
N ASN A 109 -11.57 -14.76 10.12
CA ASN A 109 -10.81 -13.52 10.19
C ASN A 109 -10.83 -12.81 8.82
N PHE A 110 -11.49 -11.66 8.75
CA PHE A 110 -11.60 -10.83 7.53
C PHE A 110 -10.40 -9.89 7.32
N ARG A 111 -9.57 -9.71 8.35
CA ARG A 111 -8.37 -8.88 8.29
C ARG A 111 -7.25 -9.65 7.59
N VAL A 112 -6.52 -8.97 6.72
CA VAL A 112 -5.41 -9.56 5.97
C VAL A 112 -4.16 -8.69 6.04
N ASN A 113 -3.01 -9.29 5.84
CA ASN A 113 -1.78 -8.55 5.63
C ASN A 113 -1.59 -8.30 4.13
N VAL A 114 -1.23 -7.07 3.78
CA VAL A 114 -1.00 -6.65 2.39
C VAL A 114 0.44 -6.23 2.24
N ASP A 115 1.18 -6.87 1.35
CA ASP A 115 2.57 -6.54 1.07
C ASP A 115 2.67 -5.80 -0.28
N VAL A 116 3.22 -4.59 -0.28
CA VAL A 116 3.49 -3.77 -1.47
C VAL A 116 5.00 -3.69 -1.67
N TYR A 117 5.48 -4.19 -2.79
CA TYR A 117 6.91 -4.21 -3.13
C TYR A 117 7.19 -3.26 -4.29
N VAL A 118 8.21 -2.43 -4.16
CA VAL A 118 8.79 -1.64 -5.26
C VAL A 118 9.95 -2.43 -5.84
N LEU A 119 9.88 -2.70 -7.14
CA LEU A 119 10.80 -3.57 -7.85
C LEU A 119 11.90 -2.78 -8.54
N ASP A 120 13.07 -3.40 -8.69
CA ASP A 120 14.22 -2.77 -9.34
C ASP A 120 14.03 -2.51 -10.86
N HIS A 121 14.70 -1.48 -11.36
CA HIS A 121 14.75 -1.09 -12.76
C HIS A 121 16.07 -0.37 -13.11
N PRO A 122 16.79 -0.72 -14.20
CA PRO A 122 16.41 -1.70 -15.22
C PRO A 122 16.70 -3.14 -14.80
N VAL A 123 15.94 -4.09 -15.34
CA VAL A 123 16.14 -5.52 -15.06
C VAL A 123 17.31 -6.03 -15.88
N THR A 124 18.47 -6.19 -15.24
CA THR A 124 19.68 -6.72 -15.88
C THR A 124 19.84 -8.23 -15.74
N SER A 125 18.95 -8.90 -15.00
CA SER A 125 18.97 -10.36 -14.80
C SER A 125 17.55 -10.93 -14.67
N GLY A 126 17.37 -12.24 -14.84
CA GLY A 126 16.04 -12.89 -14.87
C GLY A 126 15.21 -12.77 -13.58
N ASN A 127 15.81 -12.35 -12.46
CA ASN A 127 15.10 -12.10 -11.20
C ASN A 127 15.12 -10.61 -10.89
N THR A 128 13.94 -10.01 -10.65
CA THR A 128 13.87 -8.60 -10.21
C THR A 128 13.75 -8.55 -8.69
N PRO A 129 14.82 -8.17 -7.95
CA PRO A 129 14.71 -7.98 -6.52
C PRO A 129 13.75 -6.83 -6.20
N ALA A 130 12.96 -6.97 -5.14
CA ALA A 130 12.24 -5.85 -4.55
C ALA A 130 13.22 -4.98 -3.76
N LYS A 131 13.26 -3.68 -4.03
CA LYS A 131 14.17 -2.73 -3.36
C LYS A 131 13.55 -2.04 -2.17
N ALA A 132 12.24 -1.81 -2.22
CA ALA A 132 11.47 -1.35 -1.07
C ALA A 132 10.24 -2.24 -0.87
N GLY A 133 9.80 -2.35 0.38
CA GLY A 133 8.65 -3.13 0.77
C GLY A 133 7.86 -2.41 1.84
N PHE A 134 6.54 -2.41 1.71
CA PHE A 134 5.59 -1.95 2.70
C PHE A 134 4.70 -3.13 3.08
N ARG A 135 4.75 -3.56 4.34
CA ARG A 135 3.83 -4.58 4.87
C ARG A 135 2.77 -3.88 5.71
N ILE A 136 1.54 -3.96 5.26
CA ILE A 136 0.38 -3.37 5.90
C ILE A 136 -0.30 -4.44 6.74
N TYR A 137 -0.54 -4.12 8.01
CA TYR A 137 -1.09 -5.06 8.97
C TYR A 137 -2.59 -4.87 9.17
N ASN A 138 -3.30 -5.99 9.32
CA ASN A 138 -4.71 -6.02 9.69
C ASN A 138 -5.61 -5.20 8.77
N ALA A 139 -5.31 -5.19 7.47
CA ALA A 139 -6.07 -4.44 6.48
C ALA A 139 -7.43 -5.09 6.20
N TRP A 140 -8.45 -4.27 5.95
CA TRP A 140 -9.78 -4.72 5.53
C TRP A 140 -10.48 -3.64 4.68
N PRO A 141 -11.37 -4.04 3.74
CA PRO A 141 -11.96 -3.11 2.78
C PRO A 141 -13.06 -2.27 3.44
N THR A 142 -12.95 -0.95 3.33
CA THR A 142 -13.99 -0.01 3.75
C THR A 142 -14.91 0.36 2.61
N ALA A 143 -14.41 0.37 1.38
CA ALA A 143 -15.18 0.68 0.18
C ALA A 143 -14.62 -0.03 -1.05
N VAL A 144 -15.52 -0.41 -1.97
CA VAL A 144 -15.19 -0.84 -3.33
C VAL A 144 -16.03 -0.01 -4.30
N ALA A 145 -15.36 0.63 -5.26
CA ALA A 145 -15.97 1.50 -6.26
C ALA A 145 -15.58 1.04 -7.67
N PHE A 146 -16.45 1.32 -8.63
CA PHE A 146 -16.22 1.07 -10.05
C PHE A 146 -16.29 2.39 -10.82
N SER A 147 -15.64 2.43 -11.98
CA SER A 147 -15.77 3.55 -12.90
C SER A 147 -17.20 3.64 -13.43
N ASP A 148 -17.63 4.87 -13.73
CA ASP A 148 -18.91 5.11 -14.37
C ASP A 148 -18.98 4.44 -15.75
N LEU A 149 -20.17 3.96 -16.10
CA LEU A 149 -20.42 3.32 -17.38
C LEU A 149 -21.04 4.34 -18.33
N ASP A 150 -20.26 4.78 -19.31
CA ASP A 150 -20.68 5.73 -20.34
C ASP A 150 -20.52 5.11 -21.74
N ALA A 151 -21.62 5.03 -22.49
CA ALA A 151 -21.63 4.48 -23.84
C ALA A 151 -20.91 5.36 -24.89
N GLY A 152 -20.63 6.63 -24.56
CA GLY A 152 -19.86 7.56 -25.40
C GLY A 152 -18.37 7.62 -25.09
N ALA A 153 -17.93 7.05 -23.96
CA ALA A 153 -16.55 7.13 -23.51
C ALA A 153 -15.66 6.02 -24.10
N ASN A 154 -14.39 6.34 -24.39
CA ASN A 154 -13.37 5.36 -24.80
C ASN A 154 -12.35 5.17 -23.67
N ALA A 155 -12.78 4.52 -22.58
CA ALA A 155 -11.98 4.28 -21.40
C ALA A 155 -12.14 2.84 -20.90
N ILE A 156 -11.16 2.37 -20.11
CA ILE A 156 -11.26 1.08 -19.42
C ILE A 156 -12.08 1.22 -18.15
N VAL A 157 -12.81 0.18 -17.77
CA VAL A 157 -13.46 0.13 -16.45
C VAL A 157 -12.39 -0.11 -15.40
N VAL A 158 -12.23 0.82 -14.47
CA VAL A 158 -11.34 0.72 -13.32
C VAL A 158 -12.17 0.38 -12.08
N GLN A 159 -11.68 -0.57 -11.29
CA GLN A 159 -12.17 -0.85 -9.96
C GLN A 159 -11.19 -0.32 -8.93
N GLN A 160 -11.71 0.22 -7.84
CA GLN A 160 -10.97 0.84 -6.77
C GLN A 160 -11.42 0.26 -5.43
N MET A 161 -10.46 -0.04 -4.56
CA MET A 161 -10.70 -0.54 -3.21
C MET A 161 -9.97 0.34 -2.21
N THR A 162 -10.70 0.79 -1.18
CA THR A 162 -10.13 1.50 -0.03
C THR A 162 -10.03 0.54 1.15
N LEU A 163 -8.87 0.52 1.80
CA LEU A 163 -8.53 -0.34 2.92
C LEU A 163 -8.26 0.51 4.17
N ALA A 164 -8.90 0.17 5.28
CA ALA A 164 -8.45 0.59 6.60
C ALA A 164 -7.43 -0.41 7.14
N HIS A 165 -6.44 0.06 7.89
CA HIS A 165 -5.39 -0.79 8.45
C HIS A 165 -4.89 -0.25 9.79
N GLU A 166 -4.20 -1.10 10.55
CA GLU A 166 -3.76 -0.78 11.92
C GLU A 166 -2.26 -0.44 11.99
N GLY A 167 -1.58 -0.44 10.84
CA GLY A 167 -0.22 0.07 10.69
C GLY A 167 0.49 -0.51 9.49
N PHE A 168 1.70 -0.03 9.21
CA PHE A 168 2.58 -0.62 8.22
C PHE A 168 4.04 -0.63 8.65
N GLU A 169 4.80 -1.61 8.19
CA GLU A 169 6.25 -1.71 8.30
C GLU A 169 6.89 -1.39 6.95
N PHE A 170 7.97 -0.62 6.98
CA PHE A 170 8.77 -0.30 5.80
C PHE A 170 10.12 -1.01 5.84
N LYS A 171 10.51 -1.63 4.73
CA LYS A 171 11.85 -2.19 4.51
C LYS A 171 12.47 -1.60 3.26
N LEU A 172 13.75 -1.29 3.33
CA LEU A 172 14.57 -0.83 2.21
C LEU A 172 15.78 -1.75 2.07
N ALA A 173 16.14 -2.09 0.84
CA ALA A 173 17.37 -2.83 0.55
C ALA A 173 18.59 -1.98 0.94
N SER A 174 19.61 -2.62 1.53
CA SER A 174 20.85 -1.95 1.93
C SER A 174 21.68 -1.46 0.75
N ASP A 175 21.53 -2.11 -0.42
CA ASP A 175 22.38 -1.89 -1.59
C ASP A 175 21.61 -2.03 -2.91
N VAL A 176 22.12 -1.38 -3.95
CA VAL A 176 21.54 -1.42 -5.32
C VAL A 176 21.85 -2.74 -6.04
N GLY A 177 22.73 -3.60 -5.49
CA GLY A 177 23.09 -4.92 -6.05
C GLY A 177 22.00 -6.00 -5.97
N SER A 178 22.36 -7.27 -5.80
CA SER A 178 21.38 -8.38 -5.75
C SER A 178 20.51 -8.41 -4.48
N SER A 179 20.79 -7.54 -3.51
CA SER A 179 20.02 -7.41 -2.28
C SER A 179 18.58 -6.98 -2.59
N GLY A 180 17.63 -7.72 -2.02
CA GLY A 180 16.21 -7.44 -2.10
C GLY A 180 15.52 -7.61 -0.76
N VAL A 181 14.38 -6.96 -0.58
CA VAL A 181 13.53 -7.08 0.60
C VAL A 181 12.39 -8.03 0.32
N SER A 182 12.15 -8.93 1.27
CA SER A 182 10.92 -9.71 1.33
C SER A 182 10.41 -9.66 2.76
N PHE A 183 9.10 -9.77 2.90
CA PHE A 183 8.52 -10.03 4.19
C PHE A 183 8.16 -11.52 4.25
N ASN A 184 8.81 -12.27 5.14
CA ASN A 184 8.50 -13.68 5.33
C ASN A 184 7.01 -13.82 5.71
N SER A 185 6.29 -14.68 4.99
CA SER A 185 5.00 -15.19 5.42
C SER A 185 5.27 -16.06 6.65
N LYS A 186 4.66 -15.72 7.79
CA LYS A 186 4.53 -16.67 8.90
C LYS A 186 3.34 -17.56 8.61
#